data_AF-A0A7K2DD50-F1
#
_entry.id   AF-A0A7K2DD50-F1
#
_cell.length_a   1.000
_cell.length_b   1.000
_cell.length_c   1.000
_cell.angle_alpha   90.00
_cell.angle_beta   90.00
_cell.angle_gamma   90.00
#
_symmetry.space_group_name_H-M   'P 1'
#
loop_
_entity.id
_entity.type
_entity.pdbx_description
1 polymer ?
#
loop_
_entity_poly.entity_id
_entity_poly.type
_entity_poly.pdbx_seq_one_letter_code
_entity_poly.pdbx_strand_id
1 'polypeptide(L)'
;MSFGGPPAPPLPEGLVAVVKRDCPTCELVAPVLGDLHERAGLTVVTQDDPHFPADADWVHHDADLALSWHHDIETVPTLLQVSEGVGEQRTVGWSRSEWERLAGVDGLGDGLPDWRPGCGSLSVDPAHAGDLAVRFSGSSLQSRRVELASLEDEWEAIWDRGWSDGLPVVPPTETRVLRMLEGSTRDPSEVVAVVPPSLVEC
;
A
#
# COMPACT_ATOMS: atom_id res chain seq x y z
N MET A 1 4.73 6.42 24.35
CA MET A 1 3.57 7.07 23.68
C MET A 1 3.42 6.37 22.35
N SER A 2 2.23 5.86 22.02
CA SER A 2 2.02 5.09 20.79
C SER A 2 2.06 6.05 19.61
N PHE A 3 3.11 5.96 18.79
CA PHE A 3 3.23 6.70 17.54
C PHE A 3 2.48 5.91 16.45
N GLY A 4 1.15 5.84 16.57
CA GLY A 4 0.32 5.25 15.52
C GLY A 4 0.18 6.23 14.37
N GLY A 5 0.37 5.76 13.14
CA GLY A 5 -0.01 6.52 11.94
C GLY A 5 -1.51 6.84 11.93
N PRO A 6 -1.98 7.58 10.91
CA PRO A 6 -3.43 7.76 10.74
C PRO A 6 -4.12 6.39 10.79
N PRO A 7 -5.26 6.27 11.51
CA PRO A 7 -5.95 5.00 11.61
C PRO A 7 -6.35 4.52 10.22
N ALA A 8 -6.28 3.21 9.99
CA ALA A 8 -6.67 2.62 8.72
C ALA A 8 -8.11 3.04 8.36
N PRO A 9 -8.36 3.57 7.15
CA PRO A 9 -9.72 3.86 6.71
C PRO A 9 -10.50 2.55 6.63
N PRO A 10 -11.73 2.46 7.17
CA PRO A 10 -12.51 1.23 7.12
C PRO A 10 -12.86 0.88 5.68
N LEU A 11 -12.85 -0.42 5.34
CA LEU A 11 -13.40 -0.88 4.07
C LEU A 11 -14.93 -0.75 4.07
N PRO A 12 -15.57 -0.50 2.92
CA PRO A 12 -17.01 -0.64 2.78
C PRO A 12 -17.47 -2.06 3.18
N GLU A 13 -18.58 -2.17 3.90
CA GLU A 13 -19.14 -3.46 4.31
C GLU A 13 -19.59 -4.30 3.10
N GLY A 14 -19.47 -5.63 3.21
CA GLY A 14 -19.90 -6.55 2.17
C GLY A 14 -18.80 -6.86 1.15
N LEU A 15 -19.15 -6.91 -0.13
CA LEU A 15 -18.22 -7.30 -1.19
C LEU A 15 -17.50 -6.05 -1.72
N VAL A 16 -16.16 -6.06 -1.70
CA VAL A 16 -15.33 -4.95 -2.20
C VAL A 16 -14.33 -5.47 -3.23
N ALA A 17 -14.24 -4.82 -4.39
CA ALA A 17 -13.21 -5.11 -5.38
C ALA A 17 -12.25 -3.93 -5.51
N VAL A 18 -10.96 -4.16 -5.25
CA VAL A 18 -9.91 -3.16 -5.48
C VAL A 18 -9.29 -3.39 -6.86
N VAL A 19 -9.29 -2.36 -7.69
CA VAL A 19 -8.94 -2.43 -9.12
C VAL A 19 -8.10 -1.24 -9.56
N LYS A 20 -7.53 -1.33 -10.76
CA LYS A 20 -6.93 -0.20 -11.46
C LYS A 20 -7.18 -0.31 -12.96
N ARG A 21 -7.38 0.81 -13.64
CA ARG A 21 -7.62 0.91 -15.07
C ARG A 21 -6.43 0.40 -15.89
N ASP A 22 -5.21 0.68 -15.47
CA ASP A 22 -3.97 0.23 -16.14
C ASP A 22 -3.67 -1.27 -15.93
N CYS A 23 -4.64 -2.07 -15.47
CA CYS A 23 -4.51 -3.52 -15.36
C CYS A 23 -5.37 -4.21 -16.43
N PRO A 24 -4.77 -4.95 -17.39
CA PRO A 24 -5.52 -5.66 -18.42
C PRO A 24 -6.54 -6.67 -17.87
N THR A 25 -6.24 -7.27 -16.72
CA THR A 25 -7.17 -8.19 -16.04
C THR A 25 -8.34 -7.42 -15.42
N CYS A 26 -8.12 -6.22 -14.86
CA CYS A 26 -9.22 -5.38 -14.39
C CYS A 26 -10.13 -4.96 -15.55
N GLU A 27 -9.56 -4.54 -16.69
CA GLU A 27 -10.36 -4.19 -17.87
C GLU A 27 -11.18 -5.39 -18.39
N LEU A 28 -10.57 -6.58 -18.42
CA LEU A 28 -11.25 -7.82 -18.82
C LEU A 28 -12.48 -8.11 -17.93
N VAL A 29 -12.34 -7.94 -16.61
CA VAL A 29 -13.42 -8.26 -15.64
C VAL A 29 -14.35 -7.07 -15.37
N ALA A 30 -14.18 -5.93 -16.02
CA ALA A 30 -15.03 -4.76 -15.80
C ALA A 30 -16.55 -5.07 -15.94
N PRO A 31 -17.02 -5.88 -16.90
CA PRO A 31 -18.42 -6.30 -16.96
C PRO A 31 -18.87 -7.14 -15.74
N VAL A 32 -17.96 -7.95 -15.19
CA VAL A 32 -18.22 -8.79 -14.00
C VAL A 32 -18.39 -7.93 -12.76
N LEU A 33 -17.68 -6.80 -12.65
CA LEU A 33 -17.83 -5.86 -11.55
C LEU A 33 -19.25 -5.25 -11.52
N GLY A 34 -19.78 -4.89 -12.69
CA GLY A 34 -21.16 -4.43 -12.82
C GLY A 34 -22.18 -5.51 -12.46
N ASP A 35 -22.00 -6.74 -12.98
CA ASP A 35 -22.87 -7.89 -12.66
C ASP A 35 -22.89 -8.21 -11.15
N LEU A 36 -21.73 -8.19 -10.51
CA LEU A 36 -21.60 -8.41 -9.07
C LEU A 36 -22.19 -7.26 -8.24
N HIS A 37 -22.12 -6.01 -8.74
CA HIS A 37 -22.82 -4.90 -8.10
C HIS A 37 -24.33 -5.15 -8.08
N GLU A 38 -24.92 -5.52 -9.22
CA GLU A 38 -26.36 -5.76 -9.34
C GLU A 38 -26.82 -6.97 -8.52
N ARG A 39 -26.03 -8.05 -8.50
CA ARG A 39 -26.44 -9.33 -7.90
C ARG A 39 -26.07 -9.48 -6.43
N ALA A 40 -25.00 -8.81 -5.98
CA ALA A 40 -24.43 -8.99 -4.65
C ALA A 40 -24.05 -7.68 -3.94
N GLY A 41 -24.33 -6.51 -4.53
CA GLY A 41 -24.04 -5.22 -3.91
C GLY A 41 -22.54 -4.90 -3.83
N LEU A 42 -21.73 -5.39 -4.77
CA LEU A 42 -20.30 -5.06 -4.87
C LEU A 42 -20.06 -3.55 -4.84
N THR A 43 -19.07 -3.14 -4.05
CA THR A 43 -18.46 -1.81 -4.10
C THR A 43 -17.08 -1.93 -4.78
N VAL A 44 -16.75 -1.00 -5.68
CA VAL A 44 -15.43 -0.95 -6.31
C VAL A 44 -14.60 0.17 -5.72
N VAL A 45 -13.34 -0.12 -5.46
CA VAL A 45 -12.30 0.85 -5.14
C VAL A 45 -11.27 0.88 -6.27
N THR A 46 -11.16 1.99 -6.97
CA THR A 46 -10.26 2.19 -8.11
C THR A 46 -9.05 3.05 -7.72
N GLN A 47 -7.86 2.70 -8.20
CA GLN A 47 -6.58 3.31 -7.79
C GLN A 47 -6.09 4.46 -8.68
N ASP A 48 -6.51 4.52 -9.95
CA ASP A 48 -5.91 5.38 -10.97
C ASP A 48 -6.92 6.18 -11.81
N ASP A 49 -8.12 5.66 -12.04
CA ASP A 49 -9.17 6.31 -12.80
C ASP A 49 -10.48 6.34 -11.99
N PRO A 50 -10.98 7.52 -11.57
CA PRO A 50 -12.22 7.64 -10.80
C PRO A 50 -13.48 7.20 -11.55
N HIS A 51 -13.40 7.04 -12.87
CA HIS A 51 -14.52 6.67 -13.74
C HIS A 51 -14.49 5.17 -14.12
N PHE A 52 -13.54 4.40 -13.57
CA PHE A 52 -13.41 2.97 -13.83
C PHE A 52 -14.03 2.12 -12.70
N PRO A 53 -14.83 1.07 -13.02
CA PRO A 53 -15.21 0.56 -14.34
C PRO A 53 -16.32 1.36 -15.03
N ALA A 54 -17.04 2.21 -14.28
CA ALA A 54 -18.11 3.05 -14.79
C ALA A 54 -18.33 4.25 -13.85
N ASP A 55 -18.99 5.29 -14.36
CA ASP A 55 -19.43 6.45 -13.59
C ASP A 55 -20.66 6.09 -12.75
N ALA A 56 -20.44 5.59 -11.54
CA ALA A 56 -21.52 5.14 -10.66
C ALA A 56 -21.20 5.32 -9.18
N ASP A 57 -22.25 5.43 -8.36
CA ASP A 57 -22.14 5.72 -6.92
C ASP A 57 -21.47 4.58 -6.11
N TRP A 58 -21.38 3.38 -6.68
CA TRP A 58 -20.71 2.21 -6.09
C TRP A 58 -19.23 2.11 -6.44
N VAL A 59 -18.70 3.10 -7.15
CA VAL A 59 -17.28 3.22 -7.52
C VAL A 59 -16.65 4.34 -6.70
N HIS A 60 -15.60 4.02 -5.95
CA HIS A 60 -14.86 4.96 -5.11
C HIS A 60 -13.41 5.05 -5.55
N HIS A 61 -12.91 6.28 -5.67
CA HIS A 61 -11.53 6.53 -6.06
C HIS A 61 -10.61 6.62 -4.83
N ASP A 62 -9.69 5.68 -4.72
CA ASP A 62 -8.61 5.66 -3.72
C ASP A 62 -7.43 6.52 -4.18
N ALA A 63 -7.72 7.82 -4.38
CA ALA A 63 -6.83 8.77 -5.05
C ALA A 63 -5.47 8.92 -4.36
N ASP A 64 -5.43 8.73 -3.04
CA ASP A 64 -4.23 8.89 -2.24
C ASP A 64 -3.63 7.55 -1.79
N LEU A 65 -4.21 6.45 -2.27
CA LEU A 65 -3.86 5.04 -2.03
C LEU A 65 -3.94 4.63 -0.55
N ALA A 66 -4.59 5.42 0.31
CA ALA A 66 -4.67 5.13 1.73
C ALA A 66 -5.36 3.79 2.00
N LEU A 67 -6.47 3.52 1.32
CA LEU A 67 -7.22 2.27 1.51
C LEU A 67 -6.40 1.08 1.01
N SER A 68 -5.86 1.17 -0.21
CA SER A 68 -5.04 0.10 -0.78
C SER A 68 -3.78 -0.19 0.05
N TRP A 69 -3.16 0.84 0.64
CA TRP A 69 -1.98 0.70 1.49
C TRP A 69 -2.33 0.08 2.85
N HIS A 70 -3.33 0.62 3.56
CA HIS A 70 -3.68 0.17 4.91
C HIS A 70 -4.27 -1.24 4.97
N HIS A 71 -4.81 -1.74 3.85
CA HIS A 71 -5.39 -3.10 3.76
C HIS A 71 -4.50 -4.11 3.03
N ASP A 72 -3.22 -3.77 2.84
CA ASP A 72 -2.21 -4.63 2.22
C ASP A 72 -2.65 -5.17 0.85
N ILE A 73 -3.16 -4.28 -0.01
CA ILE A 73 -3.56 -4.65 -1.37
C ILE A 73 -2.31 -4.68 -2.24
N GLU A 74 -1.69 -5.85 -2.41
CA GLU A 74 -0.48 -5.99 -3.22
C GLU A 74 -0.78 -6.20 -4.71
N THR A 75 -1.95 -6.76 -5.03
CA THR A 75 -2.34 -7.17 -6.39
C THR A 75 -3.73 -6.64 -6.72
N VAL A 76 -3.96 -6.33 -7.99
CA VAL A 76 -5.27 -5.98 -8.54
C VAL A 76 -5.58 -6.79 -9.81
N PRO A 77 -6.83 -7.21 -10.06
CA PRO A 77 -7.97 -7.02 -9.16
C PRO A 77 -7.84 -7.89 -7.89
N THR A 78 -8.35 -7.39 -6.78
CA THR A 78 -8.52 -8.16 -5.53
C THR A 78 -9.96 -8.03 -5.07
N LEU A 79 -10.62 -9.17 -4.88
CA LEU A 79 -11.98 -9.23 -4.33
C LEU A 79 -11.88 -9.53 -2.84
N LEU A 80 -12.64 -8.81 -2.03
CA LEU A 80 -12.67 -8.87 -0.57
C LEU A 80 -14.10 -9.11 -0.12
N GLN A 81 -14.27 -10.02 0.84
CA GLN A 81 -15.47 -10.05 1.67
C GLN A 81 -15.13 -9.37 3.00
N VAL A 82 -15.88 -8.30 3.29
CA VAL A 82 -15.63 -7.38 4.40
C VAL A 82 -16.74 -7.51 5.43
N SER A 83 -16.33 -7.72 6.68
CA SER A 83 -17.18 -7.69 7.86
C SER A 83 -16.53 -6.77 8.89
N GLU A 84 -17.29 -5.85 9.49
CA GLU A 84 -16.79 -4.91 10.50
C GLU A 84 -15.62 -4.04 10.00
N GLY A 85 -15.66 -3.66 8.72
CA GLY A 85 -14.64 -2.84 8.05
C GLY A 85 -13.30 -3.55 7.78
N VAL A 86 -13.19 -4.86 8.01
CA VAL A 86 -11.99 -5.67 7.79
C VAL A 86 -12.22 -6.75 6.73
N GLY A 87 -11.29 -6.89 5.79
CA GLY A 87 -11.36 -7.92 4.74
C GLY A 87 -11.00 -9.31 5.27
N GLU A 88 -11.99 -10.12 5.63
CA GLU A 88 -11.82 -11.45 6.23
C GLU A 88 -11.38 -12.52 5.22
N GLN A 89 -11.86 -12.41 3.98
CA GLN A 89 -11.49 -13.31 2.88
C GLN A 89 -11.16 -12.50 1.64
N ARG A 90 -10.10 -12.92 0.92
CA ARG A 90 -9.65 -12.22 -0.29
C ARG A 90 -9.19 -13.16 -1.40
N THR A 91 -9.29 -12.69 -2.65
CA THR A 91 -8.67 -13.31 -3.83
C THR A 91 -7.70 -12.34 -4.49
N VAL A 92 -6.84 -12.86 -5.37
CA VAL A 92 -5.91 -12.06 -6.18
C VAL A 92 -6.03 -12.45 -7.65
N GLY A 93 -6.04 -11.44 -8.52
CA GLY A 93 -6.31 -11.64 -9.93
C GLY A 93 -7.75 -12.09 -10.20
N TRP A 94 -7.96 -12.63 -11.38
CA TRP A 94 -9.24 -13.18 -11.80
C TRP A 94 -9.19 -14.70 -11.74
N SER A 95 -10.13 -15.28 -11.00
CA SER A 95 -10.41 -16.71 -11.00
C SER A 95 -11.92 -16.85 -10.85
N ARG A 96 -12.60 -17.30 -11.91
CA ARG A 96 -14.06 -17.38 -11.94
C ARG A 96 -14.59 -18.13 -10.73
N SER A 97 -14.07 -19.34 -10.49
CA SER A 97 -14.53 -20.19 -9.39
C SER A 97 -14.25 -19.61 -8.01
N GLU A 98 -13.14 -18.90 -7.81
CA GLU A 98 -12.85 -18.28 -6.52
C GLU A 98 -13.70 -17.02 -6.28
N TRP A 99 -13.94 -16.23 -7.33
CA TRP A 99 -14.82 -15.08 -7.26
C TRP A 99 -16.27 -15.50 -7.02
N GLU A 100 -16.76 -16.53 -7.72
CA GLU A 100 -18.09 -17.11 -7.51
C GLU A 100 -18.26 -17.63 -6.08
N ARG A 101 -17.27 -18.38 -5.59
CA ARG A 101 -17.25 -18.89 -4.21
C ARG A 101 -17.26 -17.76 -3.18
N LEU A 102 -16.46 -16.71 -3.37
CA LEU A 102 -16.35 -15.60 -2.43
C LEU A 102 -17.59 -14.70 -2.45
N ALA A 103 -18.13 -14.43 -3.65
CA ALA A 103 -19.34 -13.62 -3.82
C ALA A 103 -20.62 -14.37 -3.46
N GLY A 104 -20.61 -15.70 -3.44
CA GLY A 104 -21.81 -16.53 -3.27
C GLY A 104 -22.74 -16.49 -4.48
N VAL A 105 -22.18 -16.30 -5.68
CA VAL A 105 -22.90 -16.07 -6.93
C VAL A 105 -22.27 -16.90 -8.04
N ASP A 106 -23.05 -17.66 -8.81
CA ASP A 106 -22.55 -18.49 -9.91
C ASP A 106 -22.72 -17.82 -11.30
N GLY A 107 -22.01 -18.32 -12.30
CA GLY A 107 -22.18 -17.94 -13.70
C GLY A 107 -21.53 -16.59 -14.04
N LEU A 108 -20.45 -16.22 -13.34
CA LEU A 108 -19.75 -14.95 -13.59
C LEU A 108 -18.91 -15.04 -14.87
N GLY A 109 -18.83 -13.94 -15.60
CA GLY A 109 -17.89 -13.78 -16.72
C GLY A 109 -18.14 -14.74 -17.89
N ASP A 110 -19.39 -14.83 -18.38
CA ASP A 110 -19.68 -15.60 -19.59
C ASP A 110 -18.77 -15.19 -20.76
N GLY A 111 -18.21 -16.19 -21.45
CA GLY A 111 -17.21 -15.97 -22.51
C GLY A 111 -15.82 -15.48 -22.07
N LEU A 112 -15.59 -15.20 -20.78
CA LEU A 112 -14.26 -14.86 -20.27
C LEU A 112 -13.42 -16.12 -19.98
N PRO A 113 -12.08 -16.05 -20.05
CA PRO A 113 -11.21 -17.10 -19.53
C PRO A 113 -11.50 -17.36 -18.04
N ASP A 114 -11.36 -18.60 -17.59
CA ASP A 114 -11.63 -18.94 -16.18
C ASP A 114 -10.62 -18.33 -15.21
N TRP A 115 -9.43 -17.98 -15.69
CA TRP A 115 -8.36 -17.43 -14.86
C TRP A 115 -7.48 -16.44 -15.61
N ARG A 116 -7.06 -15.37 -14.92
CA ARG A 116 -6.00 -14.44 -15.34
C ARG A 116 -5.22 -13.93 -14.13
N PRO A 117 -3.90 -13.75 -14.26
CA PRO A 117 -3.11 -13.15 -13.18
C PRO A 117 -3.47 -11.67 -13.03
N GLY A 118 -3.31 -11.13 -11.82
CA GLY A 118 -3.40 -9.70 -11.57
C GLY A 118 -2.11 -8.95 -11.92
N CYS A 119 -2.14 -7.63 -11.72
CA CYS A 119 -0.98 -6.75 -11.74
C CYS A 119 -0.69 -6.23 -10.33
N GLY A 120 0.52 -5.72 -10.09
CA GLY A 120 0.83 -5.04 -8.83
C GLY A 120 -0.09 -3.84 -8.61
N SER A 121 -0.58 -3.68 -7.39
CA SER A 121 -1.30 -2.47 -6.96
C SER A 121 -0.38 -1.25 -7.02
N LEU A 122 -0.96 -0.07 -7.23
CA LEU A 122 -0.21 1.18 -7.09
C LEU A 122 0.31 1.42 -5.67
N SER A 123 -0.27 0.82 -4.63
CA SER A 123 0.21 1.00 -3.25
C SER A 123 1.56 0.31 -2.99
N VAL A 124 1.93 -0.68 -3.80
CA VAL A 124 3.20 -1.41 -3.73
C VAL A 124 4.14 -1.10 -4.89
N ASP A 125 3.74 -0.20 -5.80
CA ASP A 125 4.58 0.24 -6.90
C ASP A 125 5.85 0.95 -6.36
N PRO A 126 7.06 0.63 -6.84
CA PRO A 126 8.29 1.27 -6.38
C PRO A 126 8.29 2.80 -6.46
N ALA A 127 7.51 3.40 -7.37
CA ALA A 127 7.36 4.84 -7.51
C ALA A 127 6.52 5.47 -6.38
N HIS A 128 5.64 4.70 -5.73
CA HIS A 128 4.71 5.18 -4.71
C HIS A 128 5.02 4.65 -3.31
N ALA A 129 5.50 3.40 -3.20
CA ALA A 129 5.66 2.69 -1.94
C ALA A 129 6.47 3.47 -0.90
N GLY A 130 7.52 4.18 -1.35
CA GLY A 130 8.33 5.02 -0.47
C GLY A 130 7.54 6.15 0.16
N ASP A 131 6.88 6.97 -0.66
CA ASP A 131 6.09 8.11 -0.20
C ASP A 131 4.89 7.67 0.65
N LEU A 132 4.26 6.54 0.28
CA LEU A 132 3.16 5.96 1.05
C LEU A 132 3.63 5.45 2.41
N ALA A 133 4.80 4.80 2.48
CA ALA A 133 5.40 4.40 3.75
C ALA A 133 5.66 5.63 4.64
N VAL A 134 6.24 6.71 4.10
CA VAL A 134 6.43 7.96 4.85
C VAL A 134 5.10 8.52 5.37
N ARG A 135 4.06 8.53 4.52
CA ARG A 135 2.75 9.10 4.85
C ARG A 135 1.97 8.29 5.89
N PHE A 136 2.01 6.96 5.79
CA PHE A 136 1.06 6.10 6.50
C PHE A 136 1.67 5.18 7.56
N SER A 137 2.99 4.94 7.56
CA SER A 137 3.65 4.12 8.61
C SER A 137 3.62 4.76 10.00
N GLY A 138 3.14 6.01 10.10
CA GLY A 138 3.17 6.80 11.32
C GLY A 138 4.56 7.31 11.63
N SER A 139 4.62 8.29 12.53
CA SER A 139 5.85 8.97 12.95
C SER A 139 6.78 8.06 13.78
N SER A 140 7.22 6.95 13.21
CA SER A 140 8.14 5.99 13.80
C SER A 140 9.56 6.55 13.92
N LEU A 141 9.91 7.53 13.07
CA LEU A 141 11.21 8.18 13.12
C LEU A 141 11.26 9.24 14.22
N GLN A 142 12.08 8.98 15.23
CA GLN A 142 12.35 9.89 16.36
C GLN A 142 13.56 10.81 16.13
N SER A 143 14.29 10.62 15.02
CA SER A 143 15.49 11.39 14.73
C SER A 143 15.17 12.85 14.43
N ARG A 144 16.13 13.75 14.74
CA ARG A 144 16.03 15.16 14.41
C ARG A 144 16.01 15.34 12.88
N ARG A 145 14.98 16.00 12.36
CA ARG A 145 14.93 16.42 10.94
C ARG A 145 15.89 17.57 10.69
N VAL A 146 16.60 17.48 9.57
CA VAL A 146 17.58 18.48 9.13
C VAL A 146 17.14 18.94 7.75
N GLU A 147 16.61 20.15 7.70
CA GLU A 147 16.25 20.77 6.44
C GLU A 147 17.51 21.28 5.74
N LEU A 148 17.64 20.98 4.46
CA LEU A 148 18.66 21.52 3.58
C LEU A 148 18.06 22.68 2.77
N ALA A 149 18.87 23.68 2.46
CA ALA A 149 18.41 24.71 1.54
C ALA A 149 18.19 24.12 0.13
N SER A 150 17.29 24.71 -0.66
CA SER A 150 16.90 24.15 -1.97
C SER A 150 18.05 24.01 -2.98
N LEU A 151 19.15 24.73 -2.78
CA LEU A 151 20.36 24.69 -3.62
C LEU A 151 21.57 24.10 -2.88
N GLU A 152 21.39 23.61 -1.65
CA GLU A 152 22.44 22.95 -0.87
C GLU A 152 22.59 21.51 -1.36
N ASP A 153 23.82 21.08 -1.63
CA ASP A 153 24.12 19.69 -2.00
C ASP A 153 24.10 18.81 -0.76
N GLU A 154 23.37 17.69 -0.82
CA GLU A 154 23.16 16.81 0.33
C GLU A 154 24.43 16.06 0.76
N TRP A 155 25.36 15.78 -0.16
CA TRP A 155 26.63 15.15 0.16
C TRP A 155 27.61 16.14 0.76
N GLU A 156 27.71 17.35 0.21
CA GLU A 156 28.52 18.43 0.78
C GLU A 156 27.98 18.83 2.17
N ALA A 157 26.67 18.89 2.34
CA ALA A 157 26.04 19.18 3.62
C ALA A 157 26.43 18.19 4.73
N ILE A 158 26.49 16.90 4.41
CA ILE A 158 26.91 15.83 5.35
C ILE A 158 28.41 15.94 5.63
N TRP A 159 29.22 16.22 4.61
CA TRP A 159 30.65 16.43 4.74
C TRP A 159 30.99 17.62 5.65
N ASP A 160 30.42 18.80 5.38
CA ASP A 160 30.68 20.04 6.11
C ASP A 160 30.25 19.97 7.58
N ARG A 161 29.25 19.14 7.88
CA ARG A 161 28.78 18.87 9.24
C ARG A 161 29.61 17.79 9.97
N GLY A 162 30.59 17.19 9.29
CA GLY A 162 31.47 16.16 9.84
C GLY A 162 30.75 14.82 10.09
N TRP A 163 29.71 14.51 9.32
CA TRP A 163 28.92 13.28 9.47
C TRP A 163 29.40 12.14 8.55
N SER A 164 30.46 12.36 7.78
CA SER A 164 31.16 11.34 7.01
C SER A 164 32.50 11.00 7.67
N ASP A 165 32.94 9.76 7.54
CA ASP A 165 34.25 9.25 7.97
C ASP A 165 35.33 9.36 6.87
N GLY A 166 35.03 10.03 5.76
CA GLY A 166 35.90 10.07 4.58
C GLY A 166 35.44 9.17 3.43
N LEU A 167 34.50 8.26 3.67
CA LEU A 167 33.92 7.39 2.65
C LEU A 167 32.65 7.97 2.04
N PRO A 168 32.26 7.52 0.84
CA PRO A 168 30.98 7.88 0.24
C PRO A 168 29.82 7.53 1.16
N VAL A 169 28.98 8.52 1.43
CA VAL A 169 27.78 8.42 2.27
C VAL A 169 26.53 8.54 1.42
N VAL A 170 25.47 7.83 1.81
CA VAL A 170 24.14 8.00 1.22
C VAL A 170 23.28 8.77 2.21
N PRO A 171 22.78 9.97 1.86
CA PRO A 171 21.93 10.76 2.74
C PRO A 171 20.71 9.97 3.23
N PRO A 172 20.45 9.95 4.56
CA PRO A 172 19.38 9.16 5.16
C PRO A 172 18.03 9.87 5.03
N THR A 173 17.43 9.83 3.84
CA THR A 173 16.04 10.26 3.63
C THR A 173 15.07 9.36 4.39
N GLU A 174 13.93 9.87 4.85
CA GLU A 174 12.90 9.14 5.59
C GLU A 174 12.52 7.80 4.92
N THR A 175 12.24 7.81 3.61
CA THR A 175 11.97 6.61 2.81
C THR A 175 13.07 5.54 2.90
N ARG A 176 14.34 5.93 2.75
CA ARG A 176 15.49 4.99 2.83
C ARG A 176 15.65 4.41 4.23
N VAL A 177 15.42 5.22 5.25
CA VAL A 177 15.49 4.78 6.65
C VAL A 177 14.37 3.79 6.96
N LEU A 178 13.12 4.09 6.58
CA LEU A 178 12.00 3.16 6.77
C LEU A 178 12.25 1.82 6.08
N ARG A 179 12.71 1.84 4.82
CA ARG A 179 13.10 0.63 4.09
C ARG A 179 14.21 -0.16 4.76
N MET A 180 15.20 0.52 5.34
CA MET A 180 16.26 -0.13 6.10
C MET A 180 15.70 -0.82 7.35
N LEU A 181 14.76 -0.16 8.05
CA LEU A 181 14.15 -0.67 9.28
C LEU A 181 13.26 -1.89 9.04
N GLU A 182 12.66 -2.06 7.86
CA GLU A 182 11.96 -3.30 7.46
C GLU A 182 12.83 -4.55 7.57
N GLY A 183 14.17 -4.41 7.51
CA GLY A 183 15.12 -5.51 7.66
C GLY A 183 15.30 -6.01 9.10
N SER A 184 14.61 -5.44 10.08
CA SER A 184 14.73 -5.77 11.50
C SER A 184 13.36 -5.85 12.17
N THR A 185 13.22 -6.77 13.13
CA THR A 185 12.04 -6.88 13.99
C THR A 185 12.28 -6.32 15.40
N ARG A 186 13.45 -5.72 15.63
CA ARG A 186 13.83 -5.13 16.92
C ARG A 186 12.99 -3.89 17.25
N ASP A 187 12.82 -3.64 18.54
CA ASP A 187 12.17 -2.41 18.97
C ASP A 187 13.08 -1.21 18.61
N PRO A 188 12.55 -0.10 18.06
CA PRO A 188 13.36 1.07 17.72
C PRO A 188 14.13 1.70 18.90
N SER A 189 13.70 1.42 20.14
CA SER A 189 14.34 1.85 21.38
C SER A 189 15.19 0.76 22.04
N GLU A 190 15.34 -0.40 21.40
CA GLU A 190 16.20 -1.48 21.88
C GLU A 190 17.67 -1.06 21.77
N VAL A 191 18.36 -0.98 22.91
CA VAL A 191 19.82 -0.81 22.95
C VAL A 191 20.48 -2.09 22.46
N VAL A 192 21.18 -2.01 21.33
CA VAL A 192 21.76 -3.18 20.68
C VAL A 192 23.20 -3.44 21.12
N ALA A 193 23.88 -2.42 21.62
CA ALA A 193 25.21 -2.54 22.21
C ALA A 193 25.53 -1.38 23.16
N VAL A 194 26.46 -1.61 24.09
CA VAL A 194 27.11 -0.55 24.86
C VAL A 194 28.55 -0.46 24.38
N VAL A 195 28.95 0.67 23.80
CA VAL A 195 30.26 0.79 23.15
C VAL A 195 31.33 1.18 24.18
N PRO A 196 32.32 0.30 24.48
CA PRO A 196 33.44 0.66 25.34
C PRO A 196 34.45 1.57 24.63
N PRO A 197 35.29 2.32 25.38
CA PRO A 197 35.41 2.34 26.84
C PRO A 197 34.44 3.30 27.53
N SER A 198 33.76 4.17 26.78
CA SER A 198 32.92 5.24 27.31
C SER A 198 31.56 4.76 27.86
N LEU A 199 31.20 3.50 27.60
CA LEU A 199 29.95 2.85 28.01
C LEU A 199 28.69 3.62 27.59
N VAL A 200 28.72 4.21 26.39
CA VAL A 200 27.57 4.90 25.83
C VAL A 200 26.65 3.85 25.20
N GLU A 201 25.35 3.95 25.49
CA GLU A 201 24.30 3.11 24.90
C GLU A 201 24.15 3.45 23.40
N CYS A 202 24.04 2.42 22.56
CA CYS A 202 23.88 2.52 21.10
C CYS A 202 22.79 1.58 20.60
#